data_AF-A0A8S4D9Y4-F1
#
_entry.id   AF-A0A8S4D9Y4-F1
#
_cell.length_a   1.000
_cell.length_b   1.000
_cell.length_c   1.000
_cell.angle_alpha   90.00
_cell.angle_beta   90.00
_cell.angle_gamma   90.00
#
_symmetry.space_group_name_H-M   'P 1'
#
loop_
_entity.id
_entity.type
_entity.pdbx_description
1 polymer ?
#
loop_
_entity_poly.entity_id
_entity_poly.type
_entity_poly.pdbx_seq_one_letter_code
_entity_poly.pdbx_strand_id
1 'polypeptide(L)'
;MDSTNLFNNIKELGHINSKRDELREYCKLKIDQVIKLLPRRILNSDGSDILDCILNGLPDHPASSCKNKVKVLDIVLRTMRKESTSLTHCGDMVARLCLELPRMPAGDLVRWCNDSVQSIVDDSDVNMIWKDILPEAHSALSAHMEITHCGTVMAPAEFKEQCVRTLCQCRWTERQLVQLAAMFKDMQLNKNDHKQVVNKICSYIIDVPPDTLPPLFHQLLKLCKQYDVETVLSYVSHYFNMRLFSKLEPPRQDSESTTMDIDDIVPYSDTELNRCLSTCIYHITQGVADPELIRKHLKQWPRTQLLKNPFLIDLALALSDKGADFRTACLDVSRNIIIVIESHAVSTRYRFT
;
A
#
# COMPACT_ATOMS: atom_id res chain seq x y z
N MET A 1 -24.19 -16.42 -34.13
CA MET A 1 -22.78 -16.19 -34.52
C MET A 1 -21.94 -16.37 -33.26
N ASP A 2 -21.04 -17.35 -33.27
CA ASP A 2 -20.25 -17.75 -32.10
C ASP A 2 -19.42 -16.59 -31.54
N SER A 3 -19.52 -16.38 -30.23
CA SER A 3 -18.67 -15.42 -29.49
C SER A 3 -17.19 -15.68 -29.72
N THR A 4 -16.80 -16.94 -29.91
CA THR A 4 -15.42 -17.38 -30.18
C THR A 4 -14.90 -16.81 -31.51
N ASN A 5 -15.73 -16.82 -32.56
CA ASN A 5 -15.31 -16.30 -33.88
C ASN A 5 -15.13 -14.77 -33.87
N LEU A 6 -15.90 -14.03 -33.05
CA LEU A 6 -15.76 -12.58 -32.95
C LEU A 6 -14.37 -12.18 -32.42
N PHE A 7 -13.98 -12.72 -31.28
CA PHE A 7 -12.72 -12.31 -30.63
C PHE A 7 -11.48 -12.91 -31.31
N ASN A 8 -11.60 -14.08 -31.93
CA ASN A 8 -10.52 -14.64 -32.74
C ASN A 8 -10.21 -13.74 -33.94
N ASN A 9 -11.24 -13.25 -34.65
CA ASN A 9 -11.04 -12.31 -35.75
C ASN A 9 -10.41 -10.98 -35.28
N ILE A 10 -10.80 -10.47 -34.10
CA ILE A 10 -10.18 -9.27 -33.51
C ILE A 10 -8.69 -9.51 -33.24
N LYS A 11 -8.31 -10.67 -32.69
CA LYS A 11 -6.90 -11.02 -32.45
C LYS A 11 -6.11 -11.17 -33.75
N GLU A 12 -6.66 -11.89 -34.73
CA GLU A 12 -6.01 -12.08 -36.03
C GLU A 12 -5.72 -10.75 -36.74
N LEU A 13 -6.66 -9.80 -36.70
CA LEU A 13 -6.47 -8.46 -37.23
C LEU A 13 -5.53 -7.61 -36.35
N GLY A 14 -5.61 -7.75 -35.03
CA GLY A 14 -4.83 -7.00 -34.05
C GLY A 14 -3.35 -7.31 -34.05
N HIS A 15 -2.97 -8.57 -34.29
CA HIS A 15 -1.56 -8.98 -34.35
C HIS A 15 -0.84 -8.54 -35.63
N ILE A 16 -1.58 -8.11 -36.66
CA ILE A 16 -1.01 -7.71 -37.95
C ILE A 16 -1.07 -6.19 -38.05
N ASN A 17 0.06 -5.52 -37.79
CA ASN A 17 0.16 -4.04 -37.82
C ASN A 17 -0.33 -3.41 -39.14
N SER A 18 -0.15 -4.09 -40.29
CA SER A 18 -0.61 -3.60 -41.59
C SER A 18 -2.13 -3.63 -41.76
N LYS A 19 -2.87 -4.34 -40.91
CA LYS A 19 -4.34 -4.47 -40.95
C LYS A 19 -5.06 -3.57 -39.94
N ARG A 20 -4.41 -2.52 -39.46
CA ARG A 20 -4.97 -1.64 -38.43
C ARG A 20 -6.28 -0.98 -38.84
N ASP A 21 -6.42 -0.61 -40.11
CA ASP A 21 -7.66 -0.01 -40.60
C ASP A 21 -8.79 -1.04 -40.74
N GLU A 22 -8.47 -2.28 -41.12
CA GLU A 22 -9.44 -3.40 -41.11
C GLU A 22 -9.93 -3.70 -39.69
N LEU A 23 -9.01 -3.71 -38.71
CA LEU A 23 -9.34 -3.88 -37.30
C LEU A 23 -10.30 -2.78 -36.81
N ARG A 24 -10.04 -1.52 -37.18
CA ARG A 24 -10.87 -0.39 -36.79
C ARG A 24 -12.30 -0.53 -37.31
N GLU A 25 -12.45 -0.85 -38.58
CA GLU A 25 -13.80 -0.99 -39.15
C GLU A 25 -14.51 -2.23 -38.62
N TYR A 26 -13.78 -3.32 -38.37
CA TYR A 26 -14.35 -4.50 -37.73
C TYR A 26 -14.84 -4.20 -36.30
N CYS A 27 -14.01 -3.55 -35.48
CA CYS A 27 -14.38 -3.14 -34.12
C CYS A 27 -15.58 -2.18 -34.11
N LYS A 28 -15.61 -1.23 -35.03
CA LYS A 28 -16.72 -0.27 -35.18
C LYS A 28 -18.04 -0.98 -35.55
N LEU A 29 -18.01 -1.93 -36.47
CA LEU A 29 -19.19 -2.70 -36.89
C LEU A 29 -19.71 -3.66 -35.82
N LYS A 30 -18.83 -4.16 -34.95
CA LYS A 30 -19.16 -5.20 -33.96
C LYS A 30 -19.18 -4.70 -32.52
N ILE A 31 -19.06 -3.40 -32.29
CA ILE A 31 -18.90 -2.83 -30.94
C ILE A 31 -19.97 -3.27 -29.95
N ASP A 32 -21.24 -3.33 -30.36
CA ASP A 32 -22.34 -3.75 -29.47
C ASP A 32 -22.20 -5.21 -29.04
N GLN A 33 -21.70 -6.07 -29.93
CA GLN A 33 -21.44 -7.48 -29.62
C GLN A 33 -20.22 -7.61 -28.72
N VAL A 34 -19.16 -6.83 -28.97
CA VAL A 34 -17.97 -6.75 -28.13
C VAL A 34 -18.39 -6.35 -26.71
N ILE A 35 -19.07 -5.21 -26.54
CA ILE A 35 -19.54 -4.71 -25.23
C ILE A 35 -20.37 -5.76 -24.49
N LYS A 36 -21.26 -6.48 -25.17
CA LYS A 36 -22.12 -7.50 -24.55
C LYS A 36 -21.35 -8.72 -24.06
N LEU A 37 -20.33 -9.16 -24.80
CA LEU A 37 -19.61 -10.42 -24.54
C LEU A 37 -18.29 -10.21 -23.77
N LEU A 38 -17.79 -8.97 -23.74
CA LEU A 38 -16.53 -8.61 -23.11
C LEU A 38 -16.39 -9.07 -21.65
N PRO A 39 -17.40 -8.90 -20.75
CA PRO A 39 -17.26 -9.28 -19.34
C PRO A 39 -16.84 -10.74 -19.16
N ARG A 40 -17.35 -11.64 -20.01
CA ARG A 40 -16.99 -13.07 -19.94
C ARG A 40 -15.65 -13.36 -20.60
N ARG A 41 -15.33 -12.65 -21.70
CA ARG A 41 -14.13 -12.95 -22.49
C ARG A 41 -12.84 -12.53 -21.79
N ILE A 42 -12.85 -11.41 -21.07
CA ILE A 42 -11.66 -10.87 -20.39
C ILE A 42 -11.20 -11.70 -19.18
N LEU A 43 -12.01 -12.65 -18.71
CA LEU A 43 -11.66 -13.57 -17.63
C LEU A 43 -10.83 -14.77 -18.12
N ASN A 44 -10.78 -14.99 -19.43
CA ASN A 44 -9.96 -16.05 -20.01
C ASN A 44 -8.49 -15.65 -20.00
N SER A 45 -7.58 -16.63 -20.08
CA SER A 45 -6.13 -16.43 -19.98
C SER A 45 -5.53 -15.49 -21.03
N ASP A 46 -6.19 -15.29 -22.18
CA ASP A 46 -5.79 -14.35 -23.23
C ASP A 46 -6.59 -13.04 -23.20
N GLY A 47 -7.24 -12.74 -22.06
CA GLY A 47 -8.08 -11.56 -21.90
C GLY A 47 -7.32 -10.24 -22.07
N SER A 48 -6.07 -10.16 -21.61
CA SER A 48 -5.23 -8.95 -21.71
C SER A 48 -4.85 -8.65 -23.16
N ASP A 49 -4.50 -9.68 -23.91
CA ASP A 49 -4.20 -9.63 -25.34
C ASP A 49 -5.42 -9.19 -26.17
N ILE A 50 -6.60 -9.73 -25.84
CA ILE A 50 -7.86 -9.31 -26.46
C ILE A 50 -8.17 -7.86 -26.15
N LEU A 51 -8.00 -7.45 -24.90
CA LEU A 51 -8.20 -6.07 -24.49
C LEU A 51 -7.27 -5.14 -25.27
N ASP A 52 -5.99 -5.51 -25.43
CA ASP A 52 -5.05 -4.73 -26.23
C ASP A 52 -5.51 -4.59 -27.68
N CYS A 53 -5.90 -5.69 -28.33
CA CYS A 53 -6.42 -5.68 -29.70
C CYS A 53 -7.67 -4.80 -29.84
N ILE A 54 -8.62 -4.88 -28.90
CA ILE A 54 -9.84 -4.06 -28.90
C ILE A 54 -9.49 -2.58 -28.76
N LEU A 55 -8.64 -2.22 -27.79
CA LEU A 55 -8.25 -0.82 -27.55
C LEU A 55 -7.47 -0.24 -28.72
N ASN A 56 -6.61 -1.04 -29.38
CA ASN A 56 -5.90 -0.65 -30.59
C ASN A 56 -6.81 -0.49 -31.81
N GLY A 57 -7.93 -1.23 -31.84
CA GLY A 57 -8.99 -1.12 -32.85
C GLY A 57 -9.94 0.06 -32.64
N LEU A 58 -9.90 0.70 -31.47
CA LEU A 58 -10.67 1.92 -31.19
C LEU A 58 -9.73 3.12 -31.28
N PRO A 59 -9.83 4.01 -32.29
CA PRO A 59 -8.99 5.21 -32.34
C PRO A 59 -9.41 6.26 -31.29
N ASP A 60 -8.52 7.19 -30.95
CA ASP A 60 -8.81 8.30 -30.01
C ASP A 60 -9.77 9.35 -30.63
N HIS A 61 -9.75 9.44 -31.95
CA HIS A 61 -10.66 10.26 -32.76
C HIS A 61 -11.36 9.39 -33.81
N PRO A 62 -12.64 9.61 -34.14
CA PRO A 62 -13.55 10.67 -33.67
C PRO A 62 -14.12 10.42 -32.25
N ALA A 63 -14.81 11.41 -31.68
CA ALA A 63 -15.36 11.36 -30.31
C ALA A 63 -16.26 10.15 -30.01
N SER A 64 -16.91 9.56 -31.03
CA SER A 64 -17.69 8.32 -30.88
C SER A 64 -16.82 7.11 -30.50
N SER A 65 -15.59 7.04 -31.00
CA SER A 65 -14.65 5.98 -30.66
C SER A 65 -14.10 6.14 -29.24
N CYS A 66 -13.84 7.38 -28.82
CA CYS A 66 -13.51 7.70 -27.42
C CYS A 66 -14.62 7.22 -26.46
N LYS A 67 -15.90 7.46 -26.77
CA LYS A 67 -17.03 6.92 -25.98
C LYS A 67 -17.05 5.39 -25.91
N ASN A 68 -16.69 4.71 -26.98
CA ASN A 68 -16.60 3.26 -26.99
C ASN A 68 -15.44 2.74 -26.14
N LYS A 69 -14.28 3.41 -26.17
CA LYS A 69 -13.16 3.09 -25.26
C LYS A 69 -13.58 3.23 -23.79
N VAL A 70 -14.22 4.34 -23.43
CA VAL A 70 -14.72 4.56 -22.06
C VAL A 70 -15.67 3.43 -21.64
N LYS A 71 -16.59 3.01 -22.50
CA LYS A 71 -17.49 1.88 -22.22
C LYS A 71 -16.75 0.55 -22.04
N VAL A 72 -15.72 0.30 -22.84
CA VAL A 72 -14.87 -0.89 -22.72
C VAL A 72 -14.13 -0.88 -21.38
N LEU A 73 -13.46 0.23 -21.03
CA LEU A 73 -12.76 0.39 -19.75
C LEU A 73 -13.72 0.23 -18.57
N ASP A 74 -14.90 0.85 -18.63
CA ASP A 74 -15.95 0.69 -17.61
C ASP A 74 -16.33 -0.78 -17.37
N ILE A 75 -16.49 -1.55 -18.44
CA ILE A 75 -16.83 -2.97 -18.34
C ILE A 75 -15.68 -3.75 -17.72
N VAL A 76 -14.45 -3.51 -18.18
CA VAL A 76 -13.28 -4.23 -17.67
C VAL A 76 -13.08 -3.91 -16.19
N LEU A 77 -13.06 -2.63 -15.81
CA LEU A 77 -12.93 -2.22 -14.41
C LEU A 77 -14.02 -2.85 -13.53
N ARG A 78 -15.29 -2.78 -13.95
CA ARG A 78 -16.40 -3.38 -13.18
C ARG A 78 -16.30 -4.90 -13.06
N THR A 79 -15.84 -5.57 -14.11
CA THR A 79 -15.70 -7.04 -14.10
C THR A 79 -14.52 -7.45 -13.23
N MET A 80 -13.36 -6.80 -13.41
CA MET A 80 -12.15 -7.07 -12.63
C MET A 80 -12.31 -6.73 -11.15
N ARG A 81 -13.21 -5.83 -10.75
CA ARG A 81 -13.52 -5.61 -9.33
C ARG A 81 -14.34 -6.74 -8.70
N LYS A 82 -15.15 -7.45 -9.48
CA LYS A 82 -16.14 -8.42 -8.99
C LYS A 82 -15.69 -9.87 -9.08
N GLU A 83 -14.99 -10.21 -10.15
CA GLU A 83 -14.62 -11.59 -10.47
C GLU A 83 -13.22 -11.89 -9.95
N SER A 84 -13.06 -12.95 -9.18
CA SER A 84 -11.74 -13.37 -8.70
C SER A 84 -10.88 -13.87 -9.86
N THR A 85 -9.66 -13.36 -9.99
CA THR A 85 -8.71 -13.78 -11.03
C THR A 85 -7.34 -14.10 -10.43
N SER A 86 -6.46 -14.77 -11.19
CA SER A 86 -5.08 -14.97 -10.72
C SER A 86 -4.33 -13.64 -10.64
N LEU A 87 -3.33 -13.56 -9.76
CA LEU A 87 -2.53 -12.34 -9.60
C LEU A 87 -1.85 -11.92 -10.92
N THR A 88 -1.38 -12.89 -11.70
CA THR A 88 -0.74 -12.64 -13.00
C THR A 88 -1.72 -12.06 -14.00
N HIS A 89 -2.89 -12.70 -14.17
CA HIS A 89 -3.93 -12.24 -15.09
C HIS A 89 -4.47 -10.86 -14.69
N CYS A 90 -4.73 -10.64 -13.40
CA CYS A 90 -5.13 -9.35 -12.89
C CYS A 90 -4.07 -8.28 -13.18
N GLY A 91 -2.80 -8.58 -12.93
CA GLY A 91 -1.68 -7.68 -13.21
C GLY A 91 -1.61 -7.27 -14.68
N ASP A 92 -1.68 -8.23 -15.61
CA ASP A 92 -1.62 -7.97 -17.05
C ASP A 92 -2.81 -7.11 -17.53
N MET A 93 -4.02 -7.43 -17.04
CA MET A 93 -5.24 -6.67 -17.34
C MET A 93 -5.12 -5.22 -16.85
N VAL A 94 -4.73 -5.03 -15.58
CA VAL A 94 -4.61 -3.71 -14.96
C VAL A 94 -3.50 -2.89 -15.60
N ALA A 95 -2.33 -3.49 -15.86
CA ALA A 95 -1.24 -2.82 -16.57
C ALA A 95 -1.70 -2.30 -17.94
N ARG A 96 -2.48 -3.09 -18.67
CA ARG A 96 -3.03 -2.66 -19.97
C ARG A 96 -4.03 -1.51 -19.82
N LEU A 97 -4.88 -1.52 -18.80
CA LEU A 97 -5.83 -0.44 -18.50
C LEU A 97 -5.08 0.86 -18.18
N CYS A 98 -4.06 0.81 -17.33
CA CYS A 98 -3.27 1.98 -16.94
C CYS A 98 -2.66 2.71 -18.14
N LEU A 99 -2.26 1.98 -19.19
CA LEU A 99 -1.76 2.59 -20.43
C LEU A 99 -2.80 3.42 -21.20
N GLU A 100 -4.11 3.18 -21.03
CA GLU A 100 -5.14 4.01 -21.67
C GLU A 100 -5.61 5.18 -20.80
N LEU A 101 -5.48 5.11 -19.47
CA LEU A 101 -6.03 6.12 -18.57
C LEU A 101 -5.58 7.56 -18.91
N PRO A 102 -4.30 7.84 -19.22
CA PRO A 102 -3.87 9.20 -19.59
C PRO A 102 -4.54 9.79 -20.84
N ARG A 103 -5.19 8.96 -21.67
CA ARG A 103 -5.88 9.38 -22.89
C ARG A 103 -7.38 9.61 -22.67
N MET A 104 -7.89 9.30 -21.48
CA MET A 104 -9.32 9.35 -21.20
C MET A 104 -9.77 10.76 -20.80
N PRO A 105 -11.05 11.11 -21.03
CA PRO A 105 -11.58 12.39 -20.60
C PRO A 105 -11.51 12.56 -19.08
N ALA A 106 -11.20 13.78 -18.62
CA ALA A 106 -11.08 14.09 -17.19
C ALA A 106 -12.32 13.70 -16.38
N GLY A 107 -13.53 13.86 -16.94
CA GLY A 107 -14.77 13.48 -16.26
C GLY A 107 -14.86 11.98 -15.96
N ASP A 108 -14.39 11.13 -16.87
CA ASP A 108 -14.36 9.68 -16.68
C ASP A 108 -13.28 9.26 -15.69
N LEU A 109 -12.11 9.91 -15.73
CA LEU A 109 -11.05 9.72 -14.75
C LEU A 109 -11.50 10.07 -13.32
N VAL A 110 -12.16 11.22 -13.13
CA VAL A 110 -12.74 11.61 -11.84
C VAL A 110 -13.74 10.57 -11.34
N ARG A 111 -14.62 10.07 -12.24
CA ARG A 111 -15.58 9.01 -11.90
C ARG A 111 -14.87 7.73 -11.46
N TRP A 112 -13.84 7.27 -12.17
CA TRP A 112 -13.11 6.06 -11.77
C TRP A 112 -12.29 6.23 -10.50
N CYS A 113 -11.78 7.43 -10.21
CA CYS A 113 -11.21 7.75 -8.90
C CYS A 113 -12.26 7.58 -7.80
N ASN A 114 -13.44 8.17 -7.98
CA ASN A 114 -14.54 8.07 -7.01
C ASN A 114 -15.01 6.63 -6.81
N ASP A 115 -15.17 5.86 -7.89
CA ASP A 115 -15.54 4.45 -7.79
C ASP A 115 -14.46 3.63 -7.06
N SER A 116 -13.17 3.98 -7.24
CA SER A 116 -12.07 3.32 -6.56
C SER A 116 -12.08 3.62 -5.06
N VAL A 117 -12.25 4.90 -4.68
CA VAL A 117 -12.45 5.32 -3.28
C VAL A 117 -13.65 4.60 -2.67
N GLN A 118 -14.79 4.56 -3.36
CA GLN A 118 -15.99 3.88 -2.88
C GLN A 118 -15.74 2.38 -2.69
N SER A 119 -15.03 1.73 -3.61
CA SER A 119 -14.73 0.30 -3.49
C SER A 119 -13.80 -0.05 -2.32
N ILE A 120 -12.94 0.89 -1.89
CA ILE A 120 -12.14 0.76 -0.67
C ILE A 120 -13.03 0.88 0.57
N VAL A 121 -13.93 1.88 0.59
CA VAL A 121 -14.87 2.12 1.69
C VAL A 121 -15.81 0.93 1.90
N ASP A 122 -16.35 0.38 0.82
CA ASP A 122 -17.29 -0.75 0.86
C ASP A 122 -16.59 -2.11 0.93
N ASP A 123 -15.25 -2.14 0.85
CA ASP A 123 -14.41 -3.33 0.74
C ASP A 123 -14.91 -4.32 -0.35
N SER A 124 -15.39 -3.77 -1.48
CA SER A 124 -16.15 -4.51 -2.50
C SER A 124 -15.32 -4.95 -3.70
N ASP A 125 -14.04 -4.59 -3.76
CA ASP A 125 -13.12 -4.94 -4.86
C ASP A 125 -12.32 -6.19 -4.49
N VAL A 126 -12.66 -7.32 -5.12
CA VAL A 126 -12.06 -8.64 -4.88
C VAL A 126 -10.57 -8.66 -5.24
N ASN A 127 -10.18 -7.96 -6.31
CA ASN A 127 -8.81 -7.97 -6.81
C ASN A 127 -8.01 -6.74 -6.37
N MET A 128 -8.65 -5.80 -5.66
CA MET A 128 -8.07 -4.54 -5.19
C MET A 128 -7.39 -3.73 -6.31
N ILE A 129 -7.99 -3.71 -7.50
CA ILE A 129 -7.41 -3.01 -8.66
C ILE A 129 -7.33 -1.50 -8.44
N TRP A 130 -8.11 -0.97 -7.48
CA TRP A 130 -8.03 0.43 -7.05
C TRP A 130 -6.59 0.85 -6.69
N LYS A 131 -5.72 -0.07 -6.25
CA LYS A 131 -4.35 0.25 -5.85
C LYS A 131 -3.48 0.77 -6.99
N ASP A 132 -3.79 0.38 -8.23
CA ASP A 132 -3.06 0.77 -9.44
C ASP A 132 -3.87 1.82 -10.23
N ILE A 133 -5.19 1.64 -10.29
CA ILE A 133 -6.09 2.55 -11.04
C ILE A 133 -6.17 3.93 -10.40
N LEU A 134 -6.26 4.02 -9.06
CA LEU A 134 -6.42 5.31 -8.39
C LEU A 134 -5.18 6.21 -8.54
N PRO A 135 -3.93 5.74 -8.30
CA PRO A 135 -2.74 6.55 -8.55
C PRO A 135 -2.59 6.96 -10.01
N GLU A 136 -2.79 6.04 -10.96
CA GLU A 136 -2.65 6.32 -12.38
C GLU A 136 -3.68 7.35 -12.86
N ALA A 137 -4.94 7.22 -12.43
CA ALA A 137 -5.98 8.19 -12.78
C ALA A 137 -5.69 9.58 -12.17
N HIS A 138 -5.19 9.67 -10.93
CA HIS A 138 -4.77 10.96 -10.36
C HIS A 138 -3.55 11.55 -11.07
N SER A 139 -2.60 10.71 -11.50
CA SER A 139 -1.46 11.12 -12.30
C SER A 139 -1.92 11.72 -13.63
N ALA A 140 -2.82 11.03 -14.34
CA ALA A 140 -3.44 11.52 -15.57
C ALA A 140 -4.18 12.85 -15.37
N LEU A 141 -4.95 12.98 -14.29
CA LEU A 141 -5.68 14.21 -13.95
C LEU A 141 -4.73 15.40 -13.70
N SER A 142 -3.50 15.16 -13.24
CA SER A 142 -2.53 16.22 -12.95
C SER A 142 -2.07 16.98 -14.20
N ALA A 143 -2.31 16.45 -15.40
CA ALA A 143 -2.05 17.14 -16.67
C ALA A 143 -3.14 18.17 -17.02
N HIS A 144 -4.29 18.15 -16.33
CA HIS A 144 -5.38 19.09 -16.57
C HIS A 144 -5.23 20.34 -15.69
N MET A 145 -5.67 21.50 -16.20
CA MET A 145 -5.69 22.73 -15.40
C MET A 145 -6.81 22.71 -14.34
N GLU A 146 -8.00 22.25 -14.76
CA GLU A 146 -9.20 22.23 -13.95
C GLU A 146 -10.00 20.96 -14.24
N ILE A 147 -10.72 20.49 -13.24
CA ILE A 147 -11.62 19.34 -13.33
C ILE A 147 -12.97 19.68 -12.71
N THR A 148 -14.02 19.02 -13.18
CA THR A 148 -15.37 19.16 -12.61
C THR A 148 -15.70 17.97 -11.74
N HIS A 149 -15.93 18.22 -10.45
CA HIS A 149 -16.33 17.23 -9.47
C HIS A 149 -17.62 17.68 -8.78
N CYS A 150 -18.68 16.85 -8.82
CA CYS A 150 -20.00 17.16 -8.25
C CYS A 150 -20.56 18.54 -8.66
N GLY A 151 -20.35 18.92 -9.94
CA GLY A 151 -20.80 20.21 -10.48
C GLY A 151 -19.95 21.42 -10.08
N THR A 152 -18.87 21.22 -9.32
CA THR A 152 -17.93 22.27 -8.91
C THR A 152 -16.62 22.13 -9.69
N VAL A 153 -16.07 23.24 -10.17
CA VAL A 153 -14.76 23.28 -10.81
C VAL A 153 -13.68 23.42 -9.73
N MET A 154 -12.67 22.57 -9.78
CA MET A 154 -11.57 22.55 -8.81
C MET A 154 -10.25 22.11 -9.45
N ALA A 155 -9.14 22.37 -8.77
CA ALA A 155 -7.83 21.93 -9.24
C ALA A 155 -7.66 20.40 -9.00
N PRO A 156 -6.91 19.68 -9.86
CA PRO A 156 -6.63 18.26 -9.64
C PRO A 156 -5.97 17.95 -8.29
N ALA A 157 -5.15 18.86 -7.78
CA ALA A 157 -4.51 18.74 -6.48
C ALA A 157 -5.52 18.78 -5.32
N GLU A 158 -6.54 19.65 -5.41
CA GLU A 158 -7.61 19.76 -4.41
C GLU A 158 -8.48 18.51 -4.40
N PHE A 159 -8.80 17.97 -5.58
CA PHE A 159 -9.51 16.69 -5.70
C PHE A 159 -8.71 15.53 -5.10
N LYS A 160 -7.39 15.50 -5.32
CA LYS A 160 -6.51 14.49 -4.70
C LYS A 160 -6.55 14.58 -3.17
N GLU A 161 -6.46 15.79 -2.61
CA GLU A 161 -6.58 16.01 -1.17
C GLU A 161 -7.94 15.52 -0.63
N GLN A 162 -9.04 15.80 -1.35
CA GLN A 162 -10.37 15.33 -0.98
C GLN A 162 -10.48 13.80 -0.97
N CYS A 163 -9.92 13.12 -1.98
CA CYS A 163 -9.86 11.65 -2.02
C CYS A 163 -9.08 11.10 -0.82
N VAL A 164 -7.89 11.63 -0.54
CA VAL A 164 -7.05 11.19 0.58
C VAL A 164 -7.77 11.41 1.91
N ARG A 165 -8.39 12.57 2.10
CA ARG A 165 -9.17 12.89 3.30
C ARG A 165 -10.32 11.92 3.52
N THR A 166 -11.06 11.60 2.45
CA THR A 166 -12.17 10.64 2.49
C THR A 166 -11.67 9.26 2.89
N LEU A 167 -10.56 8.81 2.30
CA LEU A 167 -9.93 7.53 2.66
C LEU A 167 -9.43 7.51 4.10
N CYS A 168 -8.84 8.58 4.62
CA CYS A 168 -8.41 8.65 6.02
C CYS A 168 -9.58 8.63 7.02
N GLN A 169 -10.76 9.08 6.61
CA GLN A 169 -11.98 9.08 7.43
C GLN A 169 -12.68 7.72 7.47
N CYS A 170 -12.52 6.88 6.45
CA CYS A 170 -13.14 5.56 6.44
C CYS A 170 -12.38 4.54 7.32
N ARG A 171 -13.02 3.40 7.54
CA ARG A 171 -12.41 2.24 8.18
C ARG A 171 -11.70 1.42 7.11
N TRP A 172 -10.48 0.98 7.41
CA TRP A 172 -9.72 0.07 6.56
C TRP A 172 -9.75 -1.33 7.15
N THR A 173 -9.72 -2.33 6.29
CA THR A 173 -9.60 -3.73 6.71
C THR A 173 -8.15 -4.19 6.65
N GLU A 174 -7.78 -5.18 7.46
CA GLU A 174 -6.39 -5.67 7.55
C GLU A 174 -5.82 -6.04 6.18
N ARG A 175 -6.62 -6.73 5.35
CA ARG A 175 -6.24 -7.15 3.99
C ARG A 175 -5.89 -5.98 3.06
N GLN A 176 -6.43 -4.78 3.32
CA GLN A 176 -6.20 -3.60 2.49
C GLN A 176 -4.89 -2.88 2.85
N LEU A 177 -4.40 -2.99 4.09
CA LEU A 177 -3.34 -2.11 4.63
C LEU A 177 -2.06 -2.12 3.79
N VAL A 178 -1.61 -3.29 3.36
CA VAL A 178 -0.40 -3.44 2.52
C VAL A 178 -0.58 -2.75 1.17
N GLN A 179 -1.74 -2.93 0.53
CA GLN A 179 -2.02 -2.34 -0.77
C GLN A 179 -2.27 -0.82 -0.68
N LEU A 180 -2.89 -0.34 0.41
CA LEU A 180 -3.05 1.08 0.68
C LEU A 180 -1.70 1.77 0.86
N ALA A 181 -0.79 1.20 1.65
CA ALA A 181 0.56 1.74 1.83
C ALA A 181 1.31 1.85 0.48
N ALA A 182 1.20 0.82 -0.37
CA ALA A 182 1.78 0.82 -1.70
C ALA A 182 1.16 1.89 -2.62
N MET A 183 -0.18 1.98 -2.65
CA MET A 183 -0.93 2.94 -3.45
C MET A 183 -0.57 4.38 -3.08
N PHE A 184 -0.59 4.73 -1.78
CA PHE A 184 -0.27 6.09 -1.34
C PHE A 184 1.17 6.51 -1.64
N LYS A 185 2.10 5.55 -1.68
CA LYS A 185 3.47 5.80 -2.12
C LYS A 185 3.51 6.23 -3.59
N ASP A 186 2.65 5.68 -4.44
CA ASP A 186 2.56 6.03 -5.86
C ASP A 186 1.75 7.32 -6.12
N MET A 187 0.90 7.76 -5.19
CA MET A 187 0.10 9.00 -5.32
C MET A 187 0.86 10.32 -5.06
N GLN A 188 2.13 10.27 -4.65
CA GLN A 188 2.97 11.44 -4.37
C GLN A 188 2.28 12.49 -3.47
N LEU A 189 1.99 12.11 -2.24
CA LEU A 189 1.27 12.95 -1.28
C LEU A 189 2.06 14.19 -0.87
N ASN A 190 1.35 15.26 -0.52
CA ASN A 190 1.97 16.39 0.19
C ASN A 190 2.30 15.97 1.64
N LYS A 191 3.12 16.78 2.33
CA LYS A 191 3.59 16.45 3.69
C LYS A 191 2.45 16.25 4.70
N ASN A 192 1.38 17.03 4.61
CA ASN A 192 0.28 16.97 5.57
C ASN A 192 -0.56 15.70 5.35
N ASP A 193 -0.90 15.41 4.10
CA ASP A 193 -1.66 14.23 3.70
C ASP A 193 -0.89 12.94 3.99
N HIS A 194 0.40 12.92 3.66
CA HIS A 194 1.27 11.80 3.98
C HIS A 194 1.31 11.52 5.48
N LYS A 195 1.50 12.55 6.32
CA LYS A 195 1.50 12.39 7.77
C LYS A 195 0.17 11.83 8.28
N GLN A 196 -0.96 12.30 7.74
CA GLN A 196 -2.29 11.77 8.09
C GLN A 196 -2.42 10.29 7.71
N VAL A 197 -2.02 9.93 6.49
CA VAL A 197 -2.05 8.54 5.99
C VAL A 197 -1.16 7.64 6.85
N VAL A 198 0.09 8.04 7.12
CA VAL A 198 1.03 7.23 7.92
C VAL A 198 0.48 7.00 9.32
N ASN A 199 -0.03 8.04 9.99
CA ASN A 199 -0.64 7.89 11.31
C ASN A 199 -1.85 6.97 11.28
N LYS A 200 -2.70 7.09 10.26
CA LYS A 200 -3.87 6.23 10.10
C LYS A 200 -3.47 4.77 9.90
N ILE A 201 -2.53 4.46 9.01
CA ILE A 201 -2.05 3.07 8.82
C ILE A 201 -1.44 2.57 10.13
N CYS A 202 -0.60 3.38 10.78
CA CYS A 202 0.07 3.00 12.02
C CYS A 202 -0.91 2.71 13.16
N SER A 203 -2.06 3.39 13.22
CA SER A 203 -3.08 3.12 14.23
C SER A 203 -3.65 1.69 14.19
N TYR A 204 -3.52 0.99 13.06
CA TYR A 204 -3.94 -0.42 12.95
C TYR A 204 -2.84 -1.41 13.37
N ILE A 205 -1.56 -0.99 13.45
CA ILE A 205 -0.42 -1.90 13.65
C ILE A 205 -0.59 -2.79 14.87
N ILE A 206 -1.13 -2.26 15.98
CA ILE A 206 -1.27 -3.03 17.22
C ILE A 206 -2.17 -4.26 17.08
N ASP A 207 -3.11 -4.23 16.12
CA ASP A 207 -4.06 -5.31 15.87
C ASP A 207 -3.59 -6.27 14.76
N VAL A 208 -2.54 -5.92 14.02
CA VAL A 208 -2.02 -6.69 12.89
C VAL A 208 -1.38 -8.01 13.36
N PRO A 209 -1.74 -9.16 12.77
CA PRO A 209 -1.06 -10.44 12.96
C PRO A 209 0.45 -10.41 12.65
N PRO A 210 1.29 -11.21 13.34
CA PRO A 210 2.74 -11.21 13.13
C PRO A 210 3.20 -11.61 11.72
N ASP A 211 2.41 -12.37 10.98
CA ASP A 211 2.70 -12.77 9.60
C ASP A 211 2.37 -11.66 8.58
N THR A 212 1.42 -10.78 8.88
CA THR A 212 1.02 -9.66 8.01
C THR A 212 1.77 -8.36 8.32
N LEU A 213 2.36 -8.22 9.50
CA LEU A 213 3.14 -7.02 9.87
C LEU A 213 4.39 -6.80 8.99
N PRO A 214 5.25 -7.80 8.69
CA PRO A 214 6.45 -7.57 7.87
C PRO A 214 6.19 -6.98 6.48
N PRO A 215 5.26 -7.51 5.66
CA PRO A 215 4.97 -6.92 4.36
C PRO A 215 4.36 -5.52 4.46
N LEU A 216 3.52 -5.25 5.47
CA LEU A 216 3.00 -3.91 5.75
C LEU A 216 4.14 -2.95 6.09
N PHE A 217 5.02 -3.36 6.99
CA PHE A 217 6.14 -2.56 7.45
C PHE A 217 7.09 -2.23 6.30
N HIS A 218 7.39 -3.19 5.42
CA HIS A 218 8.18 -2.94 4.22
C HIS A 218 7.56 -1.87 3.31
N GLN A 219 6.25 -1.88 3.10
CA GLN A 219 5.58 -0.85 2.31
C GLN A 219 5.55 0.51 3.02
N LEU A 220 5.37 0.53 4.36
CA LEU A 220 5.46 1.75 5.15
C LEU A 220 6.86 2.39 5.08
N LEU A 221 7.93 1.58 5.09
CA LEU A 221 9.30 2.08 4.90
C LEU A 221 9.49 2.71 3.51
N LYS A 222 8.87 2.17 2.47
CA LYS A 222 8.88 2.76 1.11
C LYS A 222 8.09 4.06 1.05
N LEU A 223 6.91 4.10 1.65
CA LEU A 223 6.08 5.31 1.76
C LEU A 223 6.85 6.40 2.50
N CYS A 224 7.41 6.07 3.66
CA CYS A 224 8.14 6.96 4.55
C CYS A 224 9.61 7.15 4.16
N LYS A 225 9.97 6.93 2.89
CA LYS A 225 11.37 6.98 2.43
C LYS A 225 12.03 8.33 2.76
N GLN A 226 11.25 9.41 2.73
CA GLN A 226 11.76 10.78 2.92
C GLN A 226 11.35 11.44 4.24
N TYR A 227 10.30 10.97 4.92
CA TYR A 227 9.77 11.58 6.15
C TYR A 227 8.84 10.61 6.88
N ASP A 228 8.50 10.93 8.14
CA ASP A 228 7.60 10.17 9.04
C ASP A 228 8.01 8.73 9.41
N VAL A 229 9.19 8.26 8.99
CA VAL A 229 9.70 6.92 9.37
C VAL A 229 9.77 6.71 10.88
N GLU A 230 10.00 7.78 11.66
CA GLU A 230 9.99 7.77 13.12
C GLU A 230 8.65 7.33 13.70
N THR A 231 7.54 7.73 13.07
CA THR A 231 6.19 7.36 13.50
C THR A 231 6.04 5.85 13.35
N VAL A 232 6.41 5.31 12.19
CA VAL A 232 6.33 3.88 11.92
C VAL A 232 7.17 3.09 12.93
N LEU A 233 8.42 3.51 13.17
CA LEU A 233 9.31 2.83 14.12
C LEU A 233 8.75 2.84 15.55
N SER A 234 8.11 3.94 15.97
CA SER A 234 7.46 4.03 17.28
C SER A 234 6.32 3.03 17.44
N TYR A 235 5.43 2.90 16.44
CA TYR A 235 4.32 1.95 16.50
C TYR A 235 4.76 0.49 16.42
N VAL A 236 5.74 0.16 15.56
CA VAL A 236 6.29 -1.20 15.46
C VAL A 236 7.04 -1.58 16.74
N SER A 237 7.78 -0.62 17.31
CA SER A 237 8.39 -0.80 18.61
C SER A 237 7.37 -1.09 19.71
N HIS A 238 6.28 -0.29 19.76
CA HIS A 238 5.19 -0.51 20.71
C HIS A 238 4.54 -1.88 20.54
N TYR A 239 4.34 -2.33 19.30
CA TYR A 239 3.84 -3.66 18.98
C TYR A 239 4.65 -4.77 19.64
N PHE A 240 5.98 -4.78 19.46
CA PHE A 240 6.84 -5.80 20.06
C PHE A 240 6.97 -5.65 21.57
N ASN A 241 6.96 -4.42 22.10
CA ASN A 241 6.96 -4.21 23.55
C ASN A 241 5.73 -4.82 24.21
N MET A 242 4.55 -4.64 23.63
CA MET A 242 3.31 -5.20 24.16
C MET A 242 3.23 -6.73 24.02
N ARG A 243 3.63 -7.27 22.87
CA ARG A 243 3.38 -8.68 22.52
C ARG A 243 4.52 -9.63 22.85
N LEU A 244 5.77 -9.15 22.86
CA LEU A 244 6.97 -9.98 23.05
C LEU A 244 7.73 -9.64 24.32
N PHE A 245 7.90 -8.35 24.63
CA PHE A 245 8.79 -7.92 25.72
C PHE A 245 8.09 -7.58 27.04
N SER A 246 6.75 -7.53 27.09
CA SER A 246 5.96 -7.25 28.30
C SER A 246 6.22 -8.26 29.42
N LYS A 247 6.55 -9.51 29.06
CA LYS A 247 6.93 -10.59 29.99
C LYS A 247 8.31 -10.38 30.65
N LEU A 248 9.11 -9.43 30.18
CA LEU A 248 10.44 -9.12 30.74
C LEU A 248 10.38 -8.10 31.88
N GLU A 249 9.23 -7.45 32.11
CA GLU A 249 9.07 -6.57 33.27
C GLU A 249 8.90 -7.43 34.55
N PRO A 250 9.68 -7.19 35.62
CA PRO A 250 9.49 -7.90 36.86
C PRO A 250 8.08 -7.61 37.42
N PRO A 251 7.37 -8.62 37.94
CA PRO A 251 6.04 -8.41 38.52
C PRO A 251 6.12 -7.34 39.61
N ARG A 252 5.13 -6.44 39.64
CA ARG A 252 5.02 -5.41 40.69
C ARG A 252 4.99 -6.13 42.03
N GLN A 253 5.91 -5.78 42.93
CA GLN A 253 6.12 -6.48 44.22
C GLN A 253 4.95 -6.36 45.21
N ASP A 254 3.83 -5.71 44.85
CA ASP A 254 2.71 -5.41 45.75
C ASP A 254 1.38 -6.04 45.29
N SER A 255 1.37 -7.32 44.91
CA SER A 255 0.10 -8.00 44.61
C SER A 255 0.09 -9.43 45.15
N GLU A 256 -0.21 -9.53 46.45
CA GLU A 256 -0.88 -10.70 47.00
C GLU A 256 -2.29 -10.78 46.39
N SER A 257 -2.45 -11.47 45.27
CA SER A 257 -3.76 -12.02 44.88
C SER A 257 -3.58 -13.21 43.95
N THR A 258 -3.96 -14.35 44.48
CA THR A 258 -4.32 -15.59 43.79
C THR A 258 -5.49 -15.36 42.83
N THR A 259 -5.28 -15.56 41.54
CA THR A 259 -6.13 -16.38 40.67
C THR A 259 -5.32 -16.84 39.46
N MET A 260 -5.33 -18.15 39.19
CA MET A 260 -5.00 -18.67 37.87
C MET A 260 -6.10 -18.15 36.93
N ASP A 261 -5.82 -17.08 36.18
CA ASP A 261 -6.80 -16.57 35.23
C ASP A 261 -6.74 -17.39 33.94
N ILE A 262 -7.90 -17.97 33.65
CA ILE A 262 -8.21 -18.94 32.60
C ILE A 262 -8.25 -18.29 31.19
N ASP A 263 -7.48 -17.23 30.93
CA ASP A 263 -7.52 -16.48 29.66
C ASP A 263 -6.14 -16.14 29.05
N ASP A 264 -5.06 -16.82 29.45
CA ASP A 264 -3.73 -16.71 28.82
C ASP A 264 -3.66 -17.45 27.47
N ILE A 265 -4.68 -17.29 26.61
CA ILE A 265 -4.53 -17.55 25.19
C ILE A 265 -3.65 -16.42 24.65
N VAL A 266 -2.34 -16.54 24.81
CA VAL A 266 -1.39 -15.71 24.07
C VAL A 266 -1.66 -16.01 22.59
N PRO A 267 -2.19 -15.04 21.81
CA PRO A 267 -2.72 -15.33 20.48
C PRO A 267 -1.64 -15.78 19.50
N TYR A 268 -0.36 -15.56 19.84
CA TYR A 268 0.80 -15.89 19.02
C TYR A 268 1.94 -16.42 19.90
N SER A 269 2.67 -17.41 19.41
CA SER A 269 3.85 -17.91 20.10
C SER A 269 5.01 -16.91 20.06
N ASP A 270 5.89 -16.96 21.07
CA ASP A 270 7.12 -16.16 21.07
C ASP A 270 7.97 -16.46 19.83
N THR A 271 7.92 -17.69 19.28
CA THR A 271 8.65 -18.04 18.05
C THR A 271 8.13 -17.30 16.81
N GLU A 272 6.81 -17.12 16.69
CA GLU A 272 6.21 -16.37 15.57
C GLU A 272 6.54 -14.88 15.68
N LEU A 273 6.44 -14.32 16.89
CA LEU A 273 6.78 -12.93 17.17
C LEU A 273 8.27 -12.64 16.91
N ASN A 274 9.17 -13.54 17.29
CA ASN A 274 10.61 -13.42 17.01
C ASN A 274 10.93 -13.50 15.51
N ARG A 275 10.23 -14.36 14.74
CA ARG A 275 10.36 -14.41 13.27
C ARG A 275 9.85 -13.12 12.61
N CYS A 276 8.71 -12.61 13.07
CA CYS A 276 8.18 -11.31 12.65
C CYS A 276 9.19 -10.20 12.91
N LEU A 277 9.71 -10.11 14.14
CA LEU A 277 10.75 -9.15 14.56
C LEU A 277 11.96 -9.19 13.64
N SER A 278 12.51 -10.39 13.43
CA SER A 278 13.68 -10.62 12.58
C SER A 278 13.43 -10.15 11.14
N THR A 279 12.23 -10.39 10.61
CA THR A 279 11.86 -9.98 9.24
C THR A 279 11.66 -8.47 9.13
N CYS A 280 11.08 -7.82 10.15
CA CYS A 280 10.99 -6.36 10.22
C CYS A 280 12.38 -5.71 10.26
N ILE A 281 13.29 -6.21 11.11
CA ILE A 281 14.68 -5.74 11.17
C ILE A 281 15.38 -5.94 9.82
N TYR A 282 15.18 -7.09 9.17
CA TYR A 282 15.69 -7.34 7.84
C TYR A 282 15.22 -6.27 6.83
N HIS A 283 13.93 -5.93 6.79
CA HIS A 283 13.42 -4.91 5.86
C HIS A 283 14.05 -3.53 6.05
N ILE A 284 14.29 -3.09 7.29
CA ILE A 284 14.96 -1.80 7.55
C ILE A 284 16.42 -1.87 7.10
N THR A 285 17.12 -2.94 7.45
CA THR A 285 18.55 -3.10 7.15
C THR A 285 18.83 -3.25 5.65
N GLN A 286 17.85 -3.65 4.83
CA GLN A 286 17.95 -3.62 3.37
C GLN A 286 17.99 -2.20 2.77
N GLY A 287 17.85 -1.13 3.57
CA GLY A 287 18.05 0.25 3.11
C GLY A 287 16.88 0.82 2.31
N VAL A 288 15.66 0.35 2.62
CA VAL A 288 14.43 0.80 1.96
C VAL A 288 14.10 2.27 2.30
N ALA A 289 14.36 2.67 3.54
CA ALA A 289 14.22 4.04 4.01
C ALA A 289 15.58 4.76 4.04
N ASP A 290 15.56 6.10 4.01
CA ASP A 290 16.78 6.91 4.02
C ASP A 290 17.66 6.62 5.26
N PRO A 291 18.90 6.14 5.06
CA PRO A 291 19.86 5.89 6.13
C PRO A 291 20.09 7.09 7.05
N GLU A 292 20.07 8.32 6.52
CA GLU A 292 20.23 9.55 7.30
C GLU A 292 19.10 9.76 8.29
N LEU A 293 17.85 9.52 7.86
CA LEU A 293 16.67 9.64 8.71
C LEU A 293 16.69 8.62 9.84
N ILE A 294 17.02 7.37 9.51
CA ILE A 294 17.16 6.30 10.50
C ILE A 294 18.23 6.70 11.52
N ARG A 295 19.41 7.14 11.06
CA ARG A 295 20.50 7.53 11.97
C ARG A 295 20.16 8.73 12.83
N LYS A 296 19.52 9.75 12.26
CA LYS A 296 19.04 10.92 13.01
C LYS A 296 18.10 10.48 14.12
N HIS A 297 17.20 9.56 13.81
CA HIS A 297 16.27 9.00 14.78
C HIS A 297 16.98 8.19 15.87
N LEU A 298 17.94 7.32 15.52
CA LEU A 298 18.77 6.58 16.50
C LEU A 298 19.43 7.53 17.52
N LYS A 299 19.94 8.68 17.06
CA LYS A 299 20.59 9.69 17.90
C LYS A 299 19.62 10.48 18.78
N GLN A 300 18.36 10.59 18.37
CA GLN A 300 17.34 11.39 19.06
C GLN A 300 16.59 10.60 20.14
N TRP A 301 16.81 9.29 20.24
CA TRP A 301 16.10 8.47 21.22
C TRP A 301 16.46 8.81 22.67
N PRO A 302 15.46 9.03 23.54
CA PRO A 302 15.71 9.28 24.95
C PRO A 302 16.44 8.11 25.59
N ARG A 303 17.52 8.41 26.32
CA ARG A 303 18.37 7.40 26.97
C ARG A 303 17.60 6.44 27.89
N THR A 304 16.53 6.94 28.51
CA THR A 304 15.65 6.19 29.41
C THR A 304 14.65 5.28 28.67
N GLN A 305 14.31 5.59 27.41
CA GLN A 305 13.42 4.78 26.59
C GLN A 305 14.14 3.62 25.92
N LEU A 306 15.41 3.79 25.56
CA LEU A 306 16.24 2.74 24.96
C LEU A 306 16.32 1.48 25.82
N LEU A 307 16.44 1.63 27.14
CA LEU A 307 16.47 0.51 28.09
C LEU A 307 15.16 -0.27 28.16
N LYS A 308 14.04 0.38 27.84
CA LYS A 308 12.70 -0.19 27.93
C LYS A 308 12.22 -0.73 26.58
N ASN A 309 13.11 -0.79 25.58
CA ASN A 309 12.71 -0.99 24.21
C ASN A 309 13.68 -1.91 23.45
N PRO A 310 13.62 -3.23 23.70
CA PRO A 310 14.55 -4.18 23.11
C PRO A 310 14.56 -4.17 21.57
N PHE A 311 13.42 -3.87 20.93
CA PHE A 311 13.34 -3.68 19.48
C PHE A 311 14.36 -2.67 18.94
N LEU A 312 14.54 -1.53 19.63
CA LEU A 312 15.46 -0.48 19.19
C LEU A 312 16.92 -0.91 19.37
N ILE A 313 17.20 -1.73 20.38
CA ILE A 313 18.53 -2.31 20.62
C ILE A 313 18.85 -3.29 19.49
N ASP A 314 17.94 -4.22 19.19
CA ASP A 314 18.11 -5.18 18.11
C ASP A 314 18.31 -4.48 16.76
N LEU A 315 17.55 -3.42 16.51
CA LEU A 315 17.69 -2.60 15.31
C LEU A 315 19.05 -1.89 15.25
N ALA A 316 19.51 -1.27 16.35
CA ALA A 316 20.81 -0.62 16.41
C ALA A 316 21.95 -1.63 16.18
N LEU A 317 21.87 -2.81 16.79
CA LEU A 317 22.85 -3.88 16.57
C LEU A 317 22.88 -4.31 15.10
N ALA A 318 21.71 -4.54 14.49
CA ALA A 318 21.61 -4.97 13.10
C ALA A 318 22.08 -3.89 12.09
N LEU A 319 21.94 -2.61 12.43
CA LEU A 319 22.44 -1.49 11.61
C LEU A 319 23.93 -1.23 11.79
N SER A 320 24.55 -1.68 12.88
CA SER A 320 25.97 -1.44 13.17
C SER A 320 26.91 -2.02 12.10
N ASP A 321 26.45 -3.04 11.36
CA ASP A 321 27.19 -3.68 10.27
C ASP A 321 27.05 -2.95 8.91
N LYS A 322 26.23 -1.89 8.82
CA LYS A 322 25.95 -1.17 7.57
C LYS A 322 26.95 -0.06 7.22
N GLY A 323 27.92 0.21 8.09
CA GLY A 323 29.00 1.16 7.83
C GLY A 323 29.53 1.83 9.09
N ALA A 324 30.67 2.52 8.98
CA ALA A 324 31.34 3.17 10.11
C ALA A 324 30.47 4.23 10.81
N ASP A 325 29.65 4.96 10.06
CA ASP A 325 28.76 6.00 10.60
C ASP A 325 27.61 5.42 11.42
N PHE A 326 27.04 4.30 10.96
CA PHE A 326 26.04 3.55 11.73
C PHE A 326 26.67 2.90 12.95
N ARG A 327 27.83 2.25 12.79
CA ARG A 327 28.57 1.68 13.91
C ARG A 327 28.81 2.70 15.01
N THR A 328 29.24 3.92 14.65
CA THR A 328 29.47 4.99 15.63
C THR A 328 28.17 5.39 16.34
N ALA A 329 27.09 5.66 15.59
CA ALA A 329 25.80 6.00 16.19
C ALA A 329 25.26 4.89 17.10
N CYS A 330 25.41 3.63 16.71
CA CYS A 330 24.95 2.47 17.49
C CYS A 330 25.81 2.23 18.72
N LEU A 331 27.13 2.40 18.63
CA LEU A 331 28.04 2.33 19.79
C LEU A 331 27.77 3.44 20.79
N ASP A 332 27.46 4.66 20.32
CA ASP A 332 27.07 5.75 21.20
C ASP A 332 25.75 5.43 21.93
N VAL A 333 24.76 4.87 21.23
CA VAL A 333 23.51 4.37 21.83
C VAL A 333 23.81 3.31 22.89
N SER A 334 24.59 2.28 22.57
CA SER A 334 24.94 1.20 23.50
C SER A 334 25.74 1.68 24.72
N ARG A 335 26.72 2.57 24.52
CA ARG A 335 27.47 3.20 25.63
C ARG A 335 26.56 4.00 26.55
N ASN A 336 25.64 4.77 25.98
CA ASN A 336 24.69 5.57 26.75
C ASN A 336 23.74 4.69 27.57
N ILE A 337 23.29 3.55 27.03
CA ILE A 337 22.48 2.56 27.75
C ILE A 337 23.24 2.04 28.98
N ILE A 338 24.51 1.64 28.82
CA ILE A 338 25.36 1.13 29.91
C ILE A 338 25.51 2.17 31.02
N ILE A 339 25.81 3.43 30.67
CA ILE A 339 25.97 4.52 31.64
C ILE A 339 24.70 4.75 32.46
N VAL A 340 23.52 4.65 31.83
CA VAL A 340 22.24 4.80 32.54
C VAL A 340 22.00 3.63 33.49
N ILE A 341 22.30 2.38 33.08
CA ILE A 341 22.19 1.20 33.95
C ILE A 341 23.09 1.36 35.18
N GLU A 342 24.35 1.75 34.97
CA GLU A 342 25.30 1.97 36.07
C GLU A 342 24.81 3.08 37.01
N SER A 343 24.34 4.20 36.46
CA SER A 343 23.79 5.31 37.26
C SER A 343 22.57 4.89 38.08
N HIS A 344 21.70 4.04 37.52
CA HIS A 344 20.53 3.52 38.23
C HIS A 344 20.95 2.54 39.32
N ALA A 345 21.87 1.62 39.04
CA ALA A 345 22.40 0.66 40.01
C ALA A 345 23.09 1.36 41.20
N VAL A 346 23.84 2.45 40.94
CA VAL A 346 24.45 3.28 41.97
C VAL A 346 23.37 4.00 42.80
N SER A 347 22.37 4.61 42.17
CA SER A 347 21.28 5.30 42.88
C SER A 347 20.45 4.35 43.76
N THR A 348 20.21 3.12 43.32
CA THR A 348 19.49 2.11 44.12
C THR A 348 20.33 1.64 45.30
N ARG A 349 21.65 1.47 45.15
CA ARG A 349 22.54 1.13 46.28
C ARG A 349 22.52 2.18 47.39
N TYR A 350 22.45 3.47 47.05
CA TYR A 350 22.38 4.56 48.05
C TYR A 350 21.00 4.73 48.70
N ARG A 351 19.94 4.08 48.20
CA ARG A 351 18.60 4.08 48.85
C ARG A 351 18.43 2.98 49.89
N PHE A 352 19.35 2.02 49.95
CA PHE A 352 19.31 0.88 50.89
C PHE A 352 20.47 0.91 51.92
N THR A 353 21.19 2.03 52.00
CA THR A 353 22.09 2.40 53.10
C THR A 353 21.49 3.57 53.84
#